data_AF-D7UPX1-F1
#
_entry.id   AF-D7UPX1-F1
#
_cell.length_a   1.000
_cell.length_b   1.000
_cell.length_c   1.000
_cell.angle_alpha   90.00
_cell.angle_beta   90.00
_cell.angle_gamma   90.00
#
_symmetry.space_group_name_H-M   'P 1'
#
loop_
_entity.id
_entity.type
_entity.pdbx_description
1 polymer ?
#
loop_
_entity_poly.entity_id
_entity_poly.type
_entity_poly.pdbx_seq_one_letter_code
_entity_poly.pdbx_strand_id
1 'polypeptide(L)' 'PITFLIVALNLIFTTAYTLYVLWATQRGPLPNHIKTLFPYQIREHLLLFLHILPGFLLILSPELIL' A
#
# COMPACT_ATOMS: atom_id res chain seq x y z
N PRO A 1 26.15 15.29 -2.74
CA PRO A 1 26.40 13.90 -3.17
C PRO A 1 25.92 12.87 -2.14
N ILE A 2 26.33 12.97 -0.86
CA ILE A 2 25.93 12.00 0.19
C ILE A 2 24.43 12.04 0.51
N THR A 3 23.83 13.24 0.54
CA THR A 3 22.41 13.45 0.81
C THR A 3 21.52 12.80 -0.25
N PHE A 4 21.88 12.97 -1.52
CA PHE A 4 21.21 12.31 -2.64
C PHE A 4 21.32 10.79 -2.53
N LEU A 5 22.49 10.26 -2.18
CA LEU A 5 22.68 8.81 -1.97
C LEU A 5 21.79 8.27 -0.84
N ILE A 6 21.65 9.01 0.27
CA ILE A 6 20.80 8.62 1.40
C ILE A 6 19.32 8.62 1.00
N VAL A 7 18.85 9.64 0.28
CA VAL A 7 17.46 9.71 -0.20
C VAL A 7 17.16 8.59 -1.20
N ALA A 8 18.08 8.36 -2.15
CA ALA A 8 17.95 7.27 -3.13
C ALA A 8 17.91 5.90 -2.43
N LEU A 9 18.76 5.68 -1.42
CA LEU A 9 18.77 4.45 -0.63
C LEU A 9 17.45 4.27 0.14
N ASN A 10 16.92 5.34 0.73
CA ASN A 10 15.63 5.31 1.42
C ASN A 10 14.47 4.94 0.47
N LEU A 11 14.47 5.51 -0.74
CA LEU A 11 13.50 5.19 -1.78
C LEU A 11 13.58 3.70 -2.19
N ILE A 12 14.80 3.16 -2.37
CA ILE A 12 15.00 1.74 -2.70
C ILE A 12 14.46 0.84 -1.58
N PHE A 13 14.77 1.14 -0.31
CA PHE A 13 14.25 0.33 0.80
C PHE A 13 12.74 0.41 0.94
N THR A 14 12.16 1.60 0.78
CA THR A 14 10.70 1.80 0.86
C THR A 14 9.97 1.06 -0.26
N THR A 15 10.49 1.14 -1.49
CA THR A 15 9.92 0.42 -2.64
C THR A 15 10.09 -1.10 -2.51
N ALA A 16 11.25 -1.58 -2.06
CA ALA A 16 11.49 -3.01 -1.85
C ALA A 16 10.56 -3.59 -0.77
N TYR A 17 10.41 -2.91 0.37
CA TYR A 17 9.55 -3.36 1.46
C TYR A 17 8.07 -3.38 1.06
N THR A 18 7.59 -2.31 0.42
CA THR A 18 6.19 -2.24 -0.04
C THR A 18 5.87 -3.33 -1.08
N LEU A 19 6.79 -3.59 -2.01
CA LEU A 19 6.63 -4.68 -2.98
C LEU A 19 6.66 -6.06 -2.32
N TYR A 20 7.54 -6.26 -1.33
CA TYR A 20 7.59 -7.51 -0.55
C TYR A 20 6.26 -7.78 0.16
N VAL A 21 5.68 -6.78 0.83
CA VAL A 21 4.38 -6.94 1.51
C VAL A 21 3.27 -7.26 0.50
N LEU A 22 3.26 -6.59 -0.67
CA LEU A 22 2.30 -6.88 -1.73
C LEU A 22 2.43 -8.33 -2.22
N TRP A 23 3.64 -8.79 -2.50
CA TRP A 23 3.88 -10.16 -2.97
C TRP A 23 3.54 -11.19 -1.90
N ALA A 24 4.01 -11.01 -0.67
CA ALA A 24 3.83 -11.99 0.40
C ALA A 24 2.36 -12.15 0.83
N THR A 25 1.54 -11.10 0.71
CA THR A 25 0.14 -11.13 1.19
C THR A 25 -0.89 -11.33 0.09
N GLN A 26 -0.66 -10.79 -1.12
CA GLN A 26 -1.63 -10.80 -2.20
C GLN A 26 -1.25 -11.71 -3.38
N ARG A 27 0.00 -12.20 -3.45
CA ARG A 27 0.46 -13.07 -4.55
C ARG A 27 0.97 -14.41 -4.04
N GLY A 28 0.83 -15.43 -4.88
CA GLY A 28 1.24 -16.79 -4.57
C GLY A 28 0.10 -17.69 -4.11
N PRO A 29 0.38 -18.99 -3.91
CA PRO A 29 -0.63 -19.94 -3.49
C PRO A 29 -1.02 -19.71 -2.04
N LEU A 30 -2.31 -19.84 -1.75
CA LEU A 30 -2.83 -19.87 -0.40
C LEU A 30 -2.21 -21.07 0.36
N PRO A 31 -1.79 -20.88 1.62
CA PRO A 31 -1.29 -22.00 2.42
C PRO A 31 -2.32 -23.13 2.54
N ASN A 32 -1.90 -24.37 2.28
CA ASN A 32 -2.78 -25.54 2.21
C ASN A 32 -3.57 -25.84 3.51
N HIS A 33 -3.13 -25.28 4.64
CA HIS A 33 -3.83 -25.43 5.93
C HIS A 33 -5.01 -24.45 6.09
N ILE A 34 -5.08 -23.39 5.27
CA ILE A 34 -6.19 -22.45 5.26
C ILE A 34 -7.33 -23.05 4.43
N LYS A 35 -8.36 -23.52 5.11
CA LYS A 35 -9.52 -24.18 4.48
C LYS A 35 -10.72 -23.24 4.31
N THR A 36 -10.70 -22.07 4.92
CA THR A 36 -11.82 -21.11 4.92
C THR A 36 -11.30 -19.70 4.71
N LEU A 37 -11.74 -19.07 3.64
CA LEU A 37 -11.66 -17.63 3.43
C LEU A 37 -13.07 -17.10 3.29
N PHE A 38 -13.44 -16.16 4.14
CA PHE A 38 -14.71 -15.46 3.99
C PHE A 38 -14.56 -14.38 2.91
N PRO A 39 -15.61 -14.15 2.10
CA PRO A 39 -15.60 -13.03 1.18
C PRO A 39 -15.54 -11.70 1.96
N TYR A 40 -14.87 -10.71 1.37
CA TYR A 40 -14.76 -9.37 1.93
C TYR A 40 -16.13 -8.73 2.12
N GLN A 41 -16.32 -8.06 3.26
CA GLN A 41 -17.59 -7.40 3.59
C GLN A 41 -17.66 -5.99 3.00
N ILE A 42 -18.87 -5.48 2.76
CA ILE A 42 -19.05 -4.10 2.24
C ILE A 42 -18.43 -3.04 3.16
N ARG A 43 -18.47 -3.27 4.48
CA ARG A 43 -17.85 -2.39 5.47
C ARG A 43 -16.34 -2.25 5.26
N GLU A 44 -15.66 -3.34 4.89
CA GLU A 44 -14.21 -3.37 4.68
C GLU A 44 -13.84 -2.59 3.41
N HIS A 45 -14.60 -2.78 2.33
CA HIS A 45 -14.41 -2.01 1.09
C HIS A 45 -14.67 -0.52 1.30
N LEU A 46 -15.76 -0.17 2.00
CA LEU A 46 -16.08 1.22 2.29
C LEU A 46 -14.98 1.87 3.14
N LEU A 47 -14.46 1.15 4.13
CA LEU A 47 -13.36 1.63 4.96
C LEU A 47 -12.13 1.92 4.09
N LEU A 48 -11.70 0.99 3.24
CA LEU A 48 -10.53 1.19 2.37
C LEU A 48 -10.76 2.35 1.38
N PHE A 49 -11.96 2.44 0.79
CA PHE A 49 -12.32 3.54 -0.10
C PHE A 49 -12.22 4.89 0.61
N LEU A 50 -12.80 5.02 1.80
CA LEU A 50 -12.76 6.27 2.58
C LEU A 50 -11.34 6.63 3.07
N HIS A 51 -10.44 5.65 3.23
CA HIS A 51 -9.04 5.93 3.59
C HIS A 51 -8.21 6.39 2.39
N ILE A 52 -8.45 5.83 1.20
CA ILE A 52 -7.69 6.15 -0.03
C ILE A 52 -8.20 7.45 -0.67
N LEU A 53 -9.51 7.70 -0.62
CA LEU A 53 -10.16 8.83 -1.28
C LEU A 53 -9.55 10.20 -0.91
N PRO A 54 -9.29 10.54 0.38
CA PRO A 54 -8.71 11.83 0.73
C PRO A 54 -7.33 12.02 0.13
N GLY A 55 -6.46 11.01 0.22
CA GLY A 55 -5.12 11.07 -0.36
C GLY A 55 -5.16 11.24 -1.88
N PHE A 56 -6.08 10.53 -2.55
CA PHE A 56 -6.27 10.68 -3.99
C PHE A 56 -6.75 12.09 -4.39
N LEU A 57 -7.71 12.67 -3.65
CA LEU A 57 -8.17 14.05 -3.88
C LEU A 57 -7.05 15.07 -3.68
N LEU A 58 -6.19 14.87 -2.68
CA LEU A 58 -5.05 15.75 -2.42
C LEU A 58 -3.97 15.69 -3.51
N ILE A 59 -3.78 14.53 -4.16
CA ILE A 59 -2.90 14.42 -5.33
C ILE A 59 -3.44 15.28 -6.50
N LEU A 60 -4.76 15.36 -6.66
CA LEU A 60 -5.39 16.17 -7.71
C LEU A 60 -5.40 17.67 -7.40
N SER A 61 -5.34 18.05 -6.12
CA SER A 61 -5.37 19.45 -5.68
C SER A 61 -4.38 19.67 -4.53
N PRO A 62 -3.06 19.67 -4.82
CA PRO A 62 -2.02 19.76 -3.80
C PRO A 62 -1.98 21.11 -3.06
N GLU A 63 -2.57 22.16 -3.66
CA GLU A 63 -2.71 23.50 -3.07
C GLU A 63 -3.49 23.52 -1.75
N LEU A 64 -4.27 22.46 -1.45
CA LEU A 64 -5.06 22.39 -0.22
C LEU A 64 -4.21 22.12 1.04
N ILE A 65 -2.95 21.67 0.89
CA ILE A 65 -2.06 21.31 2.01
C ILE A 65 -0.71 22.04 1.97
N LEU A 66 -0.33 22.61 0.83
CA LEU A 66 0.88 23.41 0.67
C LEU A 66 0.67 24.85 1.18
#